data_AF-A0AAD1BCP7-F1
#
_entry.id   AF-A0AAD1BCP7-F1
#
_cell.length_a   1.000
_cell.length_b   1.000
_cell.length_c   1.000
_cell.angle_alpha   90.00
_cell.angle_beta   90.00
_cell.angle_gamma   90.00
#
_symmetry.space_group_name_H-M   'P 1'
#
loop_
_entity.id
_entity.type
_entity.pdbx_description
1 polymer ?
#
loop_
_entity_poly.entity_id
_entity_poly.type
_entity_poly.pdbx_seq_one_letter_code
_entity_poly.pdbx_strand_id
1 'polypeptide(L)'
;MNNAYRAYDRGNCESVMLELSQVDRDSRARRYIQPEVSMLRGQCLERQKLFVDAAQTYQFIITQYPSSEYAYRARARLDTLQQLGHYPANGAAQVRRTAL
;
A
#
# COMPACT_ATOMS: atom_id res chain seq x y z
N MET A 1 -2.48 14.06 6.25
CA MET A 1 -3.14 13.40 5.10
C MET A 1 -3.48 14.36 3.96
N ASN A 2 -4.15 15.50 4.17
CA ASN A 2 -4.54 16.42 3.07
C ASN A 2 -3.39 16.82 2.13
N ASN A 3 -2.20 17.10 2.67
CA ASN A 3 -1.03 17.45 1.85
C ASN A 3 -0.50 16.26 1.04
N ALA A 4 -0.50 15.06 1.62
CA ALA A 4 -0.11 13.83 0.94
C ALA A 4 -1.02 13.56 -0.28
N TYR A 5 -2.34 13.73 -0.14
CA TYR A 5 -3.24 13.60 -1.29
C TYR A 5 -2.98 14.63 -2.37
N ARG A 6 -2.82 15.91 -2.01
CA ARG A 6 -2.48 16.95 -2.98
C ARG A 6 -1.15 16.68 -3.71
N ALA A 7 -0.17 16.13 -3.00
CA ALA A 7 1.10 15.72 -3.62
C ALA A 7 0.90 14.54 -4.57
N TYR A 8 0.09 13.55 -4.17
CA TYR A 8 -0.27 12.41 -5.01
C TYR A 8 -0.98 12.83 -6.29
N ASP A 9 -1.95 13.73 -6.22
CA ASP A 9 -2.70 14.22 -7.39
C ASP A 9 -1.79 14.91 -8.40
N ARG A 10 -0.73 15.57 -7.92
CA ARG A 10 0.30 16.22 -8.76
C ARG A 10 1.36 15.26 -9.31
N GLY A 11 1.26 13.96 -9.05
CA GLY A 11 2.29 13.00 -9.47
C GLY A 11 3.52 12.94 -8.58
N ASN A 12 3.63 13.80 -7.56
CA ASN A 12 4.85 13.97 -6.77
C ASN A 12 4.94 12.94 -5.63
N CYS A 13 5.42 11.74 -5.98
CA CYS A 13 5.53 10.64 -5.02
C CYS A 13 6.59 10.88 -3.94
N GLU A 14 7.63 11.67 -4.22
CA GLU A 14 8.64 12.04 -3.21
C GLU A 14 8.01 12.86 -2.08
N SER A 15 7.22 13.88 -2.44
CA SER A 15 6.48 14.69 -1.49
C SER A 15 5.43 13.87 -0.73
N VAL A 16 4.76 12.91 -1.37
CA VAL A 16 3.87 11.98 -0.67
C VAL A 16 4.64 11.24 0.43
N MET A 17 5.78 10.64 0.10
CA MET A 17 6.55 9.84 1.05
C MET A 17 7.06 10.67 2.23
N LEU A 18 7.46 11.93 1.97
CA LEU A 18 7.82 12.87 3.03
C LEU A 18 6.64 13.15 3.97
N GLU A 19 5.47 13.49 3.43
CA GLU A 19 4.26 13.77 4.20
C GLU A 19 3.80 12.53 5.00
N LEU A 20 3.85 11.34 4.40
CA LEU A 20 3.52 10.09 5.08
C LEU A 20 4.48 9.82 6.25
N SER A 21 5.78 10.12 6.11
CA SER A 21 6.75 9.95 7.20
C SER A 21 6.46 10.86 8.41
N GLN A 22 5.92 12.06 8.17
CA GLN A 22 5.50 12.97 9.24
C GLN A 22 4.25 12.42 9.92
N VAL A 23 3.26 11.99 9.12
CA VAL A 23 2.06 11.33 9.65
C VAL A 23 2.43 10.13 10.51
N ASP A 24 3.34 9.26 10.09
CA ASP A 24 3.76 8.08 10.88
C ASP A 24 4.41 8.46 12.22
N ARG A 25 5.12 9.59 12.29
CA ARG A 25 5.69 10.09 13.56
C ARG A 25 4.60 10.61 14.49
N ASP A 26 3.66 11.39 13.96
CA ASP A 26 2.62 12.06 14.74
C ASP A 26 1.46 11.12 15.12
N SER A 27 1.24 10.09 14.30
CA SER A 27 0.12 9.15 14.42
C SER A 27 0.46 7.84 15.12
N ARG A 28 1.61 7.73 15.79
CA ARG A 28 1.96 6.52 16.57
C ARG A 28 0.86 6.08 17.55
N ALA A 29 0.00 6.99 18.01
CA ALA A 29 -1.17 6.71 18.85
C ALA A 29 -2.49 6.42 18.08
N ARG A 30 -2.55 6.67 16.77
CA ARG A 30 -3.77 6.63 15.94
C ARG A 30 -3.71 5.52 14.89
N ARG A 31 -3.82 4.27 15.34
CA ARG A 31 -3.77 3.07 14.47
C ARG A 31 -4.79 3.07 13.32
N TYR A 32 -5.90 3.80 13.43
CA TYR A 32 -6.94 3.84 12.40
C TYR A 32 -6.52 4.51 11.08
N ILE A 33 -5.47 5.37 11.08
CA ILE A 33 -5.01 6.07 9.87
C ILE A 33 -4.04 5.25 9.02
N GLN A 34 -3.45 4.21 9.62
CA GLN A 34 -2.42 3.38 9.00
C GLN A 34 -2.83 2.69 7.68
N PRO A 35 -4.06 2.16 7.51
CA PRO A 35 -4.46 1.61 6.22
C PRO A 35 -4.48 2.65 5.09
N GLU A 36 -4.85 3.90 5.38
CA GLU A 36 -4.86 5.00 4.42
C GLU A 36 -3.44 5.43 4.02
N VAL A 37 -2.56 5.57 5.01
CA VAL A 37 -1.12 5.86 4.80
C VAL A 37 -0.49 4.77 3.92
N SER A 38 -0.76 3.51 4.25
CA SER A 38 -0.25 2.36 3.49
C SER A 38 -0.80 2.35 2.07
N MET A 39 -2.08 2.71 1.88
CA MET A 39 -2.69 2.77 0.54
C MET A 39 -1.98 3.79 -0.35
N LEU A 40 -1.78 5.02 0.13
CA LEU A 40 -1.09 6.06 -0.63
C LEU A 40 0.35 5.66 -0.97
N ARG A 41 1.05 5.02 -0.02
CA ARG A 41 2.40 4.48 -0.25
C ARG A 41 2.39 3.45 -1.39
N GLY A 42 1.47 2.49 -1.36
CA GLY A 42 1.31 1.48 -2.41
C GLY A 42 1.03 2.10 -3.79
N GLN A 43 0.16 3.11 -3.84
CA GLN A 43 -0.16 3.81 -5.09
C GLN A 43 1.04 4.61 -5.66
N CYS A 44 1.86 5.20 -4.79
CA CYS A 44 3.10 5.86 -5.20
C CYS A 44 4.15 4.88 -5.73
N LEU A 45 4.30 3.72 -5.08
CA LEU A 45 5.19 2.65 -5.55
C LEU A 45 4.76 2.15 -6.93
N GLU A 46 3.45 1.96 -7.11
CA GLU A 46 2.90 1.54 -8.40
C GLU A 46 3.15 2.57 -9.52
N ARG A 47 2.96 3.86 -9.24
CA ARG A 47 3.24 4.93 -10.23
C ARG A 47 4.72 4.98 -10.63
N GLN A 48 5.61 4.61 -9.71
CA GLN A 48 7.05 4.48 -9.95
C GLN A 48 7.44 3.13 -10.58
N LYS A 49 6.45 2.29 -10.94
CA LYS A 49 6.64 0.94 -11.51
C LYS A 49 7.33 -0.05 -10.56
N LEU A 50 7.33 0.24 -9.26
CA LEU A 50 7.81 -0.65 -8.21
C LEU A 50 6.70 -1.63 -7.80
N PHE A 51 6.29 -2.48 -8.75
CA PHE A 51 5.07 -3.28 -8.62
C PHE A 51 5.12 -4.33 -7.52
N VAL A 52 6.29 -4.93 -7.27
CA VAL A 52 6.47 -5.93 -6.20
C VAL A 52 6.25 -5.27 -4.83
N ASP A 53 6.86 -4.11 -4.59
CA ASP A 53 6.72 -3.37 -3.33
C ASP A 53 5.29 -2.83 -3.15
N ALA A 54 4.67 -2.35 -4.24
CA ALA A 54 3.27 -1.94 -4.23
C ALA A 54 2.36 -3.11 -3.83
N ALA A 55 2.55 -4.28 -4.43
CA ALA A 55 1.76 -5.46 -4.13
C ALA A 55 1.95 -5.95 -2.69
N GLN A 56 3.17 -5.94 -2.16
CA GLN A 56 3.44 -6.25 -0.75
C GLN A 56 2.71 -5.27 0.18
N THR A 57 2.72 -3.98 -0.15
CA THR A 57 2.00 -2.95 0.62
C THR A 57 0.50 -3.20 0.61
N TYR A 58 -0.09 -3.53 -0.53
CA TYR A 58 -1.51 -3.87 -0.63
C TYR A 58 -1.85 -5.15 0.15
N GLN A 59 -1.00 -6.18 0.09
CA GLN A 59 -1.19 -7.41 0.86
C GLN A 59 -1.09 -7.17 2.37
N PHE A 60 -0.20 -6.26 2.80
CA PHE A 60 -0.13 -5.82 4.19
C PHE A 60 -1.44 -5.19 4.65
N ILE A 61 -2.04 -4.29 3.86
CA ILE A 61 -3.32 -3.66 4.19
C ILE A 61 -4.42 -4.71 4.38
N ILE A 62 -4.52 -5.65 3.45
CA ILE A 62 -5.53 -6.72 3.48
C ILE A 62 -5.35 -7.60 4.72
N THR A 63 -4.10 -7.92 5.07
CA THR A 63 -3.80 -8.83 6.18
C THR A 63 -4.01 -8.15 7.54
N GLN A 64 -3.58 -6.89 7.68
CA GLN A 64 -3.57 -6.19 8.97
C GLN A 64 -4.87 -5.42 9.24
N TYR A 65 -5.57 -4.98 8.19
CA TYR A 65 -6.77 -4.15 8.31
C TYR A 65 -7.94 -4.73 7.49
N PRO A 66 -8.30 -6.01 7.68
CA PRO A 66 -9.23 -6.72 6.78
C PRO A 66 -10.64 -6.12 6.71
N SER A 67 -11.10 -5.43 7.76
CA SER A 67 -12.41 -4.77 7.81
C SER A 67 -12.38 -3.31 7.32
N SER A 68 -11.21 -2.78 6.98
CA SER A 68 -11.08 -1.41 6.49
C SER A 68 -11.55 -1.30 5.04
N GLU A 69 -12.14 -0.16 4.66
CA GLU A 69 -12.41 0.13 3.25
C GLU A 69 -11.16 0.00 2.37
N TYR A 70 -9.98 0.25 2.94
CA TYR A 70 -8.71 0.16 2.25
C TYR A 70 -8.31 -1.28 1.92
N ALA A 71 -8.81 -2.30 2.65
CA ALA A 71 -8.59 -3.70 2.27
C ALA A 71 -9.29 -4.03 0.94
N TYR A 72 -10.52 -3.55 0.75
CA TYR A 72 -11.24 -3.69 -0.51
C TYR A 72 -10.54 -2.95 -1.65
N ARG A 73 -10.09 -1.71 -1.40
CA ARG A 73 -9.34 -0.92 -2.40
C ARG A 73 -8.01 -1.60 -2.76
N ALA A 74 -7.27 -2.09 -1.77
CA ALA A 74 -6.01 -2.80 -1.97
C ALA A 74 -6.20 -4.09 -2.79
N ARG A 75 -7.29 -4.84 -2.56
CA ARG A 75 -7.63 -6.02 -3.35
C ARG A 75 -7.82 -5.64 -4.83
N ALA A 76 -8.62 -4.62 -5.12
CA ALA A 76 -8.86 -4.16 -6.48
C ALA A 76 -7.56 -3.72 -7.19
N ARG A 77 -6.60 -3.14 -6.45
CA ARG A 77 -5.28 -2.79 -7.00
C ARG A 77 -4.46 -4.03 -7.31
N LEU A 78 -4.43 -5.04 -6.44
CA LEU A 78 -3.76 -6.32 -6.73
C LEU A 78 -4.35 -6.99 -7.96
N ASP A 79 -5.69 -7.01 -8.09
CA ASP A 79 -6.36 -7.57 -9.26
C ASP A 79 -5.97 -6.82 -10.54
N THR A 80 -5.88 -5.49 -10.48
CA THR A 80 -5.40 -4.66 -11.60
C THR A 80 -3.96 -5.01 -11.98
N LEU A 81 -3.05 -5.08 -10.99
CA LEU A 81 -1.66 -5.44 -11.24
C LEU A 81 -1.53 -6.85 -11.84
N GLN A 82 -2.38 -7.78 -11.42
CA GLN A 82 -2.42 -9.13 -11.95
C GLN A 82 -2.87 -9.15 -13.41
N GLN A 83 -3.95 -8.44 -13.74
CA GLN A 83 -4.45 -8.32 -15.11
C GLN A 83 -3.42 -7.69 -16.06
N LEU A 84 -2.63 -6.74 -15.55
CA LEU A 84 -1.53 -6.10 -16.29
C LEU A 84 -0.25 -6.96 -16.36
N GLY A 85 -0.22 -8.13 -15.72
CA GLY A 85 0.96 -8.99 -15.66
C GLY A 85 2.09 -8.47 -14.76
N HIS A 86 1.80 -7.50 -13.89
CA HIS A 86 2.73 -6.92 -12.93
C HIS A 86 2.70 -7.60 -11.56
N TYR A 87 1.77 -8.53 -11.34
CA TYR A 87 1.67 -9.35 -10.13
C TYR A 87 1.27 -10.79 -10.51
N PRO A 88 1.95 -11.83 -9.98
CA PRO A 88 1.61 -13.21 -10.29
C PRO A 88 0.21 -13.57 -9.75
N ALA A 89 -0.58 -14.26 -10.58
CA ALA A 89 -1.92 -14.72 -10.20
C ALA A 89 -1.92 -15.75 -9.06
N ASN A 90 -0.79 -16.44 -8.88
CA ASN A 90 -0.56 -17.33 -7.75
C ASN A 90 -0.04 -16.47 -6.59
N GLY A 91 -0.99 -15.79 -5.95
CA GLY A 91 -0.77 -14.77 -4.94
C GLY A 91 0.14 -15.22 -3.79
N ALA A 92 0.93 -14.25 -3.33
CA ALA A 92 1.92 -14.34 -2.26
C ALA A 92 3.00 -15.40 -2.51
N ALA A 93 4.27 -14.98 -2.45
CA ALA A 93 5.36 -15.92 -2.21
C ALA A 93 4.94 -16.81 -1.03
N GLN A 94 4.72 -18.11 -1.28
CA GLN A 94 4.42 -19.06 -0.23
C GLN A 94 5.55 -18.94 0.79
N VAL A 95 5.26 -18.35 1.94
CA VAL A 95 6.16 -18.39 3.07
C VAL A 95 6.24 -19.86 3.43
N ARG A 96 7.29 -20.53 2.95
CA ARG A 96 7.63 -21.89 3.36
C ARG A 96 7.80 -21.83 4.86
N ARG A 97 6.76 -22.20 5.61
CA ARG A 97 6.89 -22.49 7.03
C ARG A 97 7.75 -23.73 7.12
N THR A 98 9.05 -23.55 7.35
CA THR A 98 9.90 -24.62 7.86
C THR A 98 9.38 -24.97 9.23
N ALA A 99 8.67 -26.10 9.32
CA ALA A 99 8.38 -26.75 10.59
C ALA A 99 9.71 -27.19 11.21
N LEU A 100 9.94 -26.80 12.47
CA LEU A 100 10.99 -27.31 13.34
C LEU A 100 10.56 -28.64 13.94
#